data_AF-A4JU26-F1
#
_entry.id   AF-A4JU26-F1
#
_cell.length_a   1.000
_cell.length_b   1.000
_cell.length_c   1.000
_cell.angle_alpha   90.00
_cell.angle_beta   90.00
_cell.angle_gamma   90.00
#
_symmetry.space_group_name_H-M   'P 1'
#
loop_
_entity.id
_entity.type
_entity.pdbx_description
1 polymer ?
#
loop_
_entity_poly.entity_id
_entity_poly.type
_entity_poly.pdbx_seq_one_letter_code
_entity_poly.pdbx_strand_id
1 'polypeptide(L)'
;MRRLESKNGKRMLREIPMFLCYLIDPLERSVTKVSNGFDRAATLLEAESLDMTNIWTRLDEGDESTIDMVTVDENELESPLADTGFAFTLRLGQEIFRRHFAGKGVLVVCGNLDADVAAQVATTGALDYAVEFRQTDTVQEAEAKILRHTVSHWSKHPNFVGARLPSRRAATKEISNPNKIRKTSR
;
A
#
# COMPACT_ATOMS: atom_id res chain seq x y z
N MET A 1 -4.84 -49.39 -25.89
CA MET A 1 -4.89 -48.65 -24.61
C MET A 1 -4.43 -47.22 -24.86
N ARG A 2 -5.35 -46.26 -24.96
CA ARG A 2 -5.00 -44.82 -25.09
C ARG A 2 -5.16 -44.16 -23.73
N ARG A 3 -4.04 -43.62 -23.26
CA ARG A 3 -3.89 -42.77 -22.08
C ARG A 3 -4.57 -41.44 -22.38
N LEU A 4 -5.62 -41.10 -21.63
CA LEU A 4 -6.20 -39.76 -21.60
C LEU A 4 -5.64 -39.07 -20.36
N GLU A 5 -4.57 -38.31 -20.55
CA GLU A 5 -4.16 -37.29 -19.60
C GLU A 5 -4.77 -35.94 -20.00
N SER A 6 -4.99 -35.13 -18.96
CA SER A 6 -5.23 -33.69 -18.97
C SER A 6 -6.67 -33.21 -19.20
N LYS A 7 -7.26 -32.68 -18.13
CA LYS A 7 -7.64 -31.26 -18.12
C LYS A 7 -7.24 -30.63 -16.79
N ASN A 8 -6.15 -29.88 -16.85
CA ASN A 8 -5.73 -28.91 -15.84
C ASN A 8 -6.89 -27.94 -15.61
N GLY A 9 -7.66 -28.14 -14.54
CA GLY A 9 -8.69 -27.21 -14.10
C GLY A 9 -8.02 -25.99 -13.48
N LYS A 10 -7.67 -24.99 -14.31
CA LYS A 10 -7.46 -23.63 -13.80
C LYS A 10 -8.77 -23.22 -13.12
N ARG A 11 -8.80 -23.26 -11.78
CA ARG A 11 -9.81 -22.51 -11.01
C ARG A 11 -9.67 -21.07 -11.50
N MET A 12 -10.63 -20.59 -12.28
CA MET A 12 -10.79 -19.16 -12.44
C MET A 12 -11.15 -18.64 -11.05
N LEU A 13 -10.15 -18.06 -10.38
CA LEU A 13 -10.40 -17.28 -9.18
C LEU A 13 -11.38 -16.19 -9.59
N ARG A 14 -12.52 -16.15 -8.92
CA ARG A 14 -13.54 -15.16 -9.21
C ARG A 14 -13.06 -13.85 -8.63
N GLU A 15 -12.71 -12.91 -9.50
CA GLU A 15 -12.35 -11.55 -9.09
C GLU A 15 -13.63 -10.77 -8.76
N ILE A 16 -13.54 -9.93 -7.75
CA ILE A 16 -14.64 -9.11 -7.24
C ILE A 16 -14.21 -7.64 -7.32
N PRO A 17 -14.86 -6.82 -8.18
CA PRO A 17 -14.58 -5.39 -8.23
C PRO A 17 -15.05 -4.74 -6.92
N MET A 18 -14.15 -4.00 -6.28
CA MET A 18 -14.42 -3.34 -5.01
C MET A 18 -13.83 -1.93 -4.97
N PHE A 19 -14.63 -1.02 -4.42
CA PHE A 19 -14.14 0.23 -3.87
C PHE A 19 -14.81 0.43 -2.52
N LEU A 20 -14.06 0.19 -1.45
CA LEU A 20 -14.57 0.24 -0.08
C LEU A 20 -13.65 1.09 0.77
N CYS A 21 -14.24 1.84 1.69
CA CYS A 21 -13.49 2.57 2.70
C CYS A 21 -14.07 2.29 4.09
N TYR A 22 -13.19 2.17 5.08
CA TYR A 22 -13.58 1.96 6.47
C TYR A 22 -12.76 2.87 7.37
N LEU A 23 -13.42 3.55 8.30
CA LEU A 23 -12.78 4.22 9.42
C LEU A 23 -12.58 3.19 10.55
N ILE A 24 -11.34 3.08 11.02
CA ILE A 24 -10.94 2.28 12.17
C ILE A 24 -10.57 3.26 13.27
N ASP A 25 -11.33 3.22 14.36
CA ASP A 25 -11.15 4.11 15.51
C ASP A 25 -10.77 3.30 16.75
N PRO A 26 -9.51 3.33 17.21
CA PRO A 26 -9.09 2.58 18.37
C PRO A 26 -9.56 3.15 19.71
N LEU A 27 -9.95 4.43 19.78
CA LEU A 27 -10.56 5.00 20.99
C LEU A 27 -11.96 4.41 21.19
N GLU A 28 -12.76 4.42 20.13
CA GLU A 28 -14.12 3.86 20.13
C GLU A 28 -14.12 2.33 19.92
N ARG A 29 -12.95 1.75 19.62
CA ARG A 29 -12.76 0.32 19.30
C ARG A 29 -13.74 -0.16 18.22
N SER A 30 -13.86 0.63 17.16
CA SER A 30 -14.88 0.43 16.13
C SER A 30 -14.30 0.39 14.71
N VAL A 31 -14.99 -0.35 13.83
CA VAL A 31 -14.77 -0.34 12.39
C VAL A 31 -16.07 0.08 11.70
N THR A 32 -16.05 1.23 11.03
CA THR A 32 -17.22 1.83 10.40
C THR A 32 -17.01 1.98 8.90
N LYS A 33 -17.95 1.47 8.10
CA LYS A 33 -17.91 1.70 6.65
C LYS A 33 -18.21 3.17 6.35
N VAL A 34 -17.36 3.82 5.56
CA VAL A 34 -17.48 5.23 5.20
C VAL A 34 -17.53 5.42 3.70
N SER A 35 -18.30 6.41 3.24
CA SER A 35 -18.32 6.82 1.84
C SER A 35 -17.19 7.81 1.55
N ASN A 36 -16.50 7.63 0.42
CA ASN A 36 -15.41 8.50 -0.05
C ASN A 36 -14.31 8.68 1.01
N GLY A 37 -13.92 7.58 1.67
CA GLY A 37 -12.99 7.63 2.79
C GLY A 37 -11.62 8.17 2.41
N PHE A 38 -11.13 7.87 1.19
CA PHE A 38 -9.88 8.42 0.68
C PHE A 38 -9.92 9.95 0.56
N ASP A 39 -10.91 10.49 -0.15
CA ASP A 39 -11.04 11.95 -0.34
C ASP A 39 -11.32 12.70 0.97
N ARG A 40 -11.97 12.03 1.92
CA ARG A 40 -12.34 12.59 3.23
C ARG A 40 -11.38 12.22 4.35
N ALA A 41 -10.23 11.60 4.05
CA ALA A 41 -9.34 11.06 5.07
C ALA A 41 -8.89 12.15 6.07
N ALA A 42 -8.51 13.33 5.59
CA ALA A 42 -8.15 14.47 6.43
C ALA A 42 -9.27 14.87 7.40
N THR A 43 -10.52 14.89 6.92
CA THR A 43 -11.69 15.21 7.75
C THR A 43 -12.04 14.09 8.73
N LEU A 44 -11.92 12.83 8.32
CA LEU A 44 -12.25 11.66 9.15
C LEU A 44 -11.21 11.41 10.25
N LEU A 45 -9.95 11.76 9.97
CA LEU A 45 -8.82 11.62 10.87
C LEU A 45 -8.53 12.90 11.66
N GLU A 46 -9.24 14.00 11.34
CA GLU A 46 -9.11 15.31 11.99
C GLU A 46 -7.66 15.84 11.94
N ALA A 47 -6.98 15.66 10.80
CA ALA A 47 -5.57 15.96 10.62
C ALA A 47 -5.28 16.69 9.30
N GLU A 48 -4.19 17.46 9.29
CA GLU A 48 -3.71 18.18 8.09
C GLU A 48 -2.69 17.36 7.31
N SER A 49 -1.76 16.68 8.02
CA SER A 49 -0.79 15.77 7.42
C SER A 49 -1.23 14.31 7.58
N LEU A 50 -1.18 13.58 6.46
CA LEU A 50 -1.57 12.19 6.38
C LEU A 50 -0.44 11.34 5.82
N ASP A 51 -0.29 10.15 6.39
CA ASP A 51 0.56 9.10 5.87
C ASP A 51 -0.26 8.01 5.20
N MET A 52 0.31 7.39 4.17
CA MET A 52 -0.31 6.28 3.45
C MET A 52 0.62 5.08 3.45
N THR A 53 0.14 3.99 4.03
CA THR A 53 0.84 2.71 4.06
C THR A 53 0.14 1.72 3.14
N ASN A 54 0.85 1.28 2.11
CA ASN A 54 0.40 0.16 1.30
C ASN A 54 0.53 -1.15 2.09
N ILE A 55 -0.59 -1.83 2.32
CA ILE A 55 -0.62 -3.12 3.02
C ILE A 55 -0.40 -4.25 2.01
N TRP A 56 -1.06 -4.15 0.87
CA TRP A 56 -0.99 -5.14 -0.19
C TRP A 56 -1.30 -4.49 -1.54
N THR A 57 -0.59 -4.96 -2.57
CA THR A 57 -0.86 -4.63 -3.97
C THR A 57 -0.72 -5.88 -4.83
N ARG A 58 -1.61 -6.01 -5.81
CA ARG A 58 -1.45 -6.90 -6.95
C ARG A 58 -1.44 -6.08 -8.24
N LEU A 59 -0.41 -6.34 -9.04
CA LEU A 59 -0.23 -5.76 -10.37
C LEU A 59 -0.47 -6.86 -11.40
N ASP A 60 -1.59 -6.77 -12.10
CA ASP A 60 -1.89 -7.62 -13.25
C ASP A 60 -1.84 -6.80 -14.54
N GLU A 61 -1.83 -7.45 -15.71
CA GLU A 61 -1.74 -6.76 -17.01
C GLU A 61 -2.98 -5.88 -17.27
N GLY A 62 -2.96 -4.65 -16.77
CA GLY A 62 -3.98 -3.62 -17.01
C GLY A 62 -4.81 -3.21 -15.79
N ASP A 63 -4.76 -3.98 -14.70
CA ASP A 63 -5.51 -3.69 -13.47
C ASP A 63 -4.57 -3.70 -12.26
N GLU A 64 -4.75 -2.71 -11.39
CA GLU A 64 -4.09 -2.62 -10.09
C GLU A 64 -5.13 -2.78 -8.99
N SER A 65 -4.86 -3.67 -8.05
CA SER A 65 -5.68 -3.85 -6.85
C SER A 65 -4.84 -3.56 -5.62
N THR A 66 -5.36 -2.69 -4.74
CA THR A 66 -4.64 -2.24 -3.55
C THR A 66 -5.50 -2.34 -2.31
N ILE A 67 -4.81 -2.57 -1.19
CA ILE A 67 -5.33 -2.36 0.16
C ILE A 67 -4.33 -1.42 0.84
N ASP A 68 -4.80 -0.21 1.13
CA ASP A 68 -4.01 0.86 1.71
C ASP A 68 -4.60 1.30 3.04
N MET A 69 -3.75 1.75 3.95
CA MET A 69 -4.16 2.41 5.18
C MET A 69 -3.71 3.85 5.13
N VAL A 70 -4.65 4.78 5.30
CA VAL A 70 -4.34 6.20 5.51
C VAL A 70 -4.41 6.49 7.00
N THR A 71 -3.37 7.10 7.57
CA THR A 71 -3.29 7.48 8.98
C THR A 71 -2.88 8.94 9.10
N VAL A 72 -3.00 9.49 10.30
CA VAL A 72 -2.38 10.78 10.65
C VAL A 72 -0.86 10.60 10.62
N ASP A 73 -0.12 11.62 10.17
CA ASP A 73 1.33 11.68 10.31
C ASP A 73 1.72 11.53 11.79
N GLU A 74 2.67 10.65 12.08
CA GLU A 74 3.07 10.37 13.47
C GLU A 74 3.55 11.62 14.24
N ASN A 75 4.02 12.65 13.52
CA ASN A 75 4.46 13.92 14.13
C ASN A 75 3.29 14.84 14.52
N GLU A 76 2.10 14.64 13.96
CA GLU A 76 0.87 15.38 14.30
C GLU A 76 -0.02 14.61 15.29
N LEU A 77 0.34 13.38 15.62
CA LEU A 77 -0.48 12.52 16.47
C LEU A 77 -0.33 12.92 17.95
N GLU A 78 -1.42 13.43 18.54
CA GLU A 78 -1.47 13.84 19.94
C GLU A 78 -2.29 12.87 20.82
N SER A 79 -2.04 12.89 22.13
CA SER A 79 -2.85 12.15 23.10
C SER A 79 -4.31 12.65 23.11
N PRO A 80 -5.31 11.77 23.26
CA PRO A 80 -5.18 10.35 23.62
C PRO A 80 -4.96 9.42 22.43
N LEU A 81 -5.00 9.92 21.18
CA LEU A 81 -4.88 9.09 19.99
C LEU A 81 -3.49 8.48 19.84
N ALA A 82 -2.44 9.21 20.18
CA ALA A 82 -1.05 8.72 20.21
C ALA A 82 -0.86 7.48 21.11
N ASP A 83 -1.65 7.38 22.18
CA ASP A 83 -1.57 6.29 23.16
C ASP A 83 -2.46 5.10 22.78
N THR A 84 -3.07 5.14 21.60
CA THR A 84 -3.91 4.08 21.07
C THR A 84 -3.48 3.67 19.67
N GLY A 85 -3.88 2.47 19.27
CA GLY A 85 -3.63 2.00 17.93
C GLY A 85 -4.31 0.67 17.66
N PHE A 86 -3.99 0.07 16.53
CA PHE A 86 -4.52 -1.23 16.14
C PHE A 86 -3.55 -1.99 15.26
N ALA A 87 -3.69 -3.31 15.24
CA ALA A 87 -3.05 -4.17 14.27
C ALA A 87 -4.06 -4.60 13.23
N PHE A 88 -3.74 -4.41 11.94
CA PHE A 88 -4.52 -4.96 10.84
C PHE A 88 -3.83 -6.20 10.28
N THR A 89 -4.60 -7.26 10.04
CA THR A 89 -4.11 -8.54 9.52
C THR A 89 -4.86 -8.96 8.26
N LEU A 90 -4.14 -9.12 7.16
CA LEU A 90 -4.63 -9.72 5.92
C LEU A 90 -3.96 -11.07 5.68
N ARG A 91 -4.73 -12.09 5.27
CA ARG A 91 -4.20 -13.44 4.99
C ARG A 91 -4.34 -13.79 3.51
N LEU A 92 -3.25 -14.22 2.88
CA LEU A 92 -3.22 -14.65 1.48
C LEU A 92 -2.62 -16.05 1.39
N GLY A 93 -3.47 -17.07 1.29
CA GLY A 93 -3.03 -18.46 1.36
C GLY A 93 -2.28 -18.77 2.67
N GLN A 94 -0.96 -18.97 2.60
CA GLN A 94 -0.09 -19.19 3.78
C GLN A 94 0.60 -17.93 4.29
N GLU A 95 0.51 -16.81 3.56
CA GLU A 95 1.13 -15.55 3.92
C GLU A 95 0.20 -14.71 4.81
N ILE A 96 0.80 -14.00 5.77
CA ILE A 96 0.09 -13.10 6.68
C ILE A 96 0.75 -11.73 6.62
N PHE A 97 -0.01 -10.75 6.17
CA PHE A 97 0.38 -9.34 6.15
C PHE A 97 -0.19 -8.69 7.39
N ARG A 98 0.66 -8.49 8.40
CA ARG A 98 0.28 -7.80 9.63
C ARG A 98 0.99 -6.46 9.72
N ARG A 99 0.23 -5.40 10.00
CA ARG A 99 0.74 -4.04 10.20
C ARG A 99 0.14 -3.43 11.47
N HIS A 100 0.92 -2.58 12.12
CA HIS A 100 0.52 -1.83 13.30
C HIS A 100 0.40 -0.37 12.92
N PHE A 101 -0.63 0.29 13.44
CA PHE A 101 -0.93 1.69 13.19
C PHE A 101 -1.23 2.37 14.52
N ALA A 102 -0.68 3.56 14.72
CA ALA A 102 -1.03 4.44 15.83
C ALA A 102 -2.23 5.32 15.44
N GLY A 103 -3.07 5.67 16.42
CA GLY A 103 -4.26 6.48 16.21
C GLY A 103 -5.30 5.85 15.27
N LYS A 104 -6.14 6.71 14.70
CA LYS A 104 -7.18 6.30 13.74
C LYS A 104 -6.58 5.98 12.38
N GLY A 105 -7.26 5.13 11.63
CA GLY A 105 -6.90 4.83 10.24
C GLY A 105 -8.11 4.74 9.33
N VAL A 106 -7.94 5.13 8.07
CA VAL A 106 -8.90 4.88 7.00
C VAL A 106 -8.34 3.79 6.10
N LEU A 107 -8.94 2.60 6.17
CA LEU A 107 -8.65 1.51 5.26
C LEU A 107 -9.31 1.81 3.91
N VAL A 108 -8.54 1.76 2.83
CA VAL A 108 -9.00 1.95 1.46
C VAL A 108 -8.71 0.68 0.67
N VAL A 109 -9.75 0.13 0.06
CA VAL A 109 -9.69 -1.10 -0.73
C VAL A 109 -10.14 -0.76 -2.14
N CYS A 110 -9.29 -1.02 -3.12
CA CYS A 110 -9.52 -0.66 -4.52
C CYS A 110 -9.15 -1.80 -5.47
N GLY A 111 -9.92 -1.96 -6.55
CA GLY A 111 -9.58 -2.83 -7.69
C GLY A 111 -10.38 -4.14 -7.74
N ASN A 112 -9.81 -5.10 -8.46
CA ASN A 112 -10.39 -6.42 -8.73
C ASN A 112 -9.70 -7.46 -7.84
N LEU A 113 -10.28 -7.75 -6.68
CA LEU A 113 -9.67 -8.63 -5.67
C LEU A 113 -10.06 -10.08 -5.90
N ASP A 114 -9.14 -11.01 -5.64
CA ASP A 114 -9.49 -12.42 -5.54
C ASP A 114 -10.55 -12.64 -4.44
N ALA A 115 -11.46 -13.59 -4.65
CA ALA A 115 -12.60 -13.82 -3.76
C ALA A 115 -12.23 -14.04 -2.29
N ASP A 116 -11.06 -14.63 -2.00
CA ASP A 116 -10.56 -14.86 -0.65
C ASP A 116 -10.10 -13.56 0.03
N VAL A 117 -9.43 -12.68 -0.71
CA VAL A 117 -9.03 -11.34 -0.24
C VAL A 117 -10.25 -10.46 -0.07
N ALA A 118 -11.12 -10.43 -1.09
CA ALA A 118 -12.36 -9.68 -1.08
C ALA A 118 -13.24 -10.07 0.12
N ALA A 119 -13.38 -11.36 0.44
CA ALA A 119 -14.17 -11.83 1.57
C ALA A 119 -13.68 -11.30 2.93
N GLN A 120 -12.37 -11.09 3.09
CA GLN A 120 -11.79 -10.58 4.34
C GLN A 120 -12.07 -9.08 4.57
N VAL A 121 -12.35 -8.32 3.51
CA VAL A 121 -12.56 -6.86 3.58
C VAL A 121 -13.97 -6.43 3.15
N ALA A 122 -14.81 -7.38 2.76
CA ALA A 122 -16.15 -7.12 2.20
C ALA A 122 -17.12 -6.45 3.17
N THR A 123 -16.95 -6.66 4.47
CA THR A 123 -17.89 -6.21 5.51
C THR A 123 -17.15 -5.71 6.75
N THR A 124 -17.80 -4.86 7.53
CA THR A 124 -17.30 -4.45 8.85
C THR A 124 -17.06 -5.66 9.76
N GLY A 125 -17.99 -6.62 9.78
CA GLY A 125 -17.82 -7.84 10.59
C GLY A 125 -16.62 -8.69 10.19
N ALA A 126 -16.24 -8.73 8.90
CA ALA A 126 -15.00 -9.39 8.47
C ALA A 126 -13.75 -8.64 8.96
N LEU A 127 -13.79 -7.30 8.93
CA LEU A 127 -12.72 -6.45 9.42
C LEU A 127 -12.58 -6.47 10.94
N ASP A 128 -13.67 -6.65 11.70
CA ASP A 128 -13.61 -6.81 13.15
C ASP A 128 -12.74 -8.02 13.57
N TYR A 129 -12.69 -9.06 12.73
CA TYR A 129 -11.78 -10.20 12.94
C TYR A 129 -10.34 -9.94 12.47
N ALA A 130 -10.14 -8.97 11.58
CA ALA A 130 -8.84 -8.59 11.02
C ALA A 130 -8.13 -7.51 11.86
N VAL A 131 -8.89 -6.74 12.64
CA VAL A 131 -8.43 -5.61 13.45
C VAL A 131 -8.30 -6.01 14.92
N GLU A 132 -7.12 -5.77 15.49
CA GLU A 132 -6.86 -5.95 16.92
C GLU A 132 -6.52 -4.60 17.55
N PHE A 133 -7.44 -4.02 18.31
CA PHE A 133 -7.23 -2.74 19.01
C PHE A 133 -6.29 -2.87 20.21
N ARG A 134 -5.36 -1.93 20.35
CA ARG A 134 -4.30 -1.92 21.36
C ARG A 134 -4.11 -0.53 21.98
N GLN A 135 -3.54 -0.52 23.19
CA GLN A 135 -2.96 0.67 23.80
C GLN A 135 -1.45 0.66 23.58
N THR A 136 -0.85 1.82 23.31
CA THR A 136 0.55 1.92 22.84
C THR A 136 1.57 1.46 23.89
N ASP A 137 1.20 1.48 25.18
CA ASP A 137 2.00 0.88 26.28
C ASP A 137 2.32 -0.62 26.04
N THR A 138 1.50 -1.32 25.24
CA THR A 138 1.73 -2.72 24.86
C THR A 138 2.46 -2.90 23.52
N VAL A 139 2.64 -1.83 22.73
CA VAL A 139 3.27 -1.86 21.40
C VAL A 139 4.79 -1.87 21.51
N GLN A 140 5.39 -1.08 22.42
CA GLN A 140 6.84 -1.12 22.69
C GLN A 140 7.30 -2.52 23.18
N GLU A 141 6.49 -3.20 24.00
CA GLU A 141 6.80 -4.57 24.44
C GLU A 141 6.59 -5.62 23.34
N ALA A 142 5.62 -5.42 22.44
CA ALA A 142 5.35 -6.33 21.32
C ALA A 142 6.38 -6.21 20.20
N GLU A 143 6.81 -4.99 19.85
CA GLU A 143 7.85 -4.75 18.84
C GLU A 143 9.22 -5.25 19.31
N ALA A 144 9.56 -5.06 20.59
CA ALA A 144 10.77 -5.64 21.19
C ALA A 144 10.79 -7.18 21.13
N LYS A 145 9.62 -7.82 21.06
CA LYS A 145 9.46 -9.28 20.95
C LYS A 145 9.44 -9.76 19.49
N ILE A 146 8.88 -8.97 18.56
CA ILE A 146 8.79 -9.29 17.12
C ILE A 146 10.11 -9.06 16.40
N LEU A 147 10.95 -8.11 16.85
CA LEU A 147 12.29 -7.87 16.28
C LEU A 147 13.22 -9.09 16.35
N ARG A 148 12.87 -10.13 17.13
CA ARG A 148 13.62 -11.40 17.17
C ARG A 148 13.28 -12.38 16.04
N HIS A 149 12.19 -12.19 15.30
CA HIS A 149 11.70 -13.22 14.36
C HIS A 149 11.17 -12.73 13.01
N THR A 150 11.55 -11.55 12.50
CA THR A 150 11.26 -11.24 11.10
C THR A 150 12.35 -10.37 10.45
N VAL A 151 13.42 -11.02 10.00
CA VAL A 151 14.22 -10.53 8.86
C VAL A 151 13.95 -11.48 7.70
N SER A 152 12.90 -11.21 6.94
CA SER A 152 12.74 -11.78 5.61
C SER A 152 13.39 -10.82 4.62
N HIS A 153 14.69 -11.01 4.45
CA HIS A 153 15.51 -10.63 3.30
C HIS A 153 14.84 -9.73 2.24
N TRP A 154 15.34 -8.50 2.12
CA TRP A 154 15.47 -7.91 0.78
C TRP A 154 16.52 -8.74 0.04
N SER A 155 16.09 -9.65 -0.82
CA SER A 155 16.98 -10.23 -1.82
C SER A 155 17.44 -9.11 -2.74
N LYS A 156 18.66 -8.61 -2.47
CA LYS A 156 19.44 -7.88 -3.48
C LYS A 156 19.51 -8.80 -4.70
N HIS A 157 18.81 -8.43 -5.77
CA HIS A 157 19.00 -9.08 -7.06
C HIS A 157 20.50 -9.03 -7.42
N PRO A 158 21.14 -10.15 -7.78
CA PRO A 158 22.58 -10.19 -8.11
C PRO A 158 22.96 -9.36 -9.34
N ASN A 159 21.98 -8.79 -10.06
CA ASN A 159 22.20 -7.94 -11.22
C ASN A 159 22.01 -6.44 -10.94
N PHE A 160 21.75 -6.03 -9.69
CA PHE A 160 21.66 -4.60 -9.35
C PHE A 160 23.06 -4.03 -9.07
N VAL A 161 23.82 -3.78 -10.12
CA VAL A 161 25.06 -2.99 -10.04
C VAL A 161 24.63 -1.53 -9.85
N GLY A 162 24.76 -1.03 -8.62
CA GLY A 162 24.47 0.35 -8.21
C GLY A 162 25.41 1.40 -8.80
N ALA A 163 25.66 1.36 -10.12
CA ALA A 163 26.26 2.46 -10.84
C ALA A 163 25.14 3.42 -11.23
N ARG A 164 25.01 4.53 -10.48
CA ARG A 164 24.28 5.71 -10.96
C ARG A 164 24.92 6.13 -12.29
N LEU A 165 24.25 5.85 -13.41
CA LEU A 165 24.60 6.43 -14.70
C LEU A 165 24.48 7.95 -14.56
N PRO A 166 25.54 8.73 -14.85
CA PRO A 166 25.44 10.18 -14.80
C PRO A 166 24.41 10.64 -15.83
N SER A 167 23.44 11.44 -15.36
CA SER A 167 22.45 12.14 -16.17
C SER A 167 23.14 12.88 -17.31
N ARG A 168 22.96 12.42 -18.55
CA ARG A 168 23.35 13.14 -19.76
C ARG A 168 22.48 14.39 -19.87
N ARG A 169 22.97 15.53 -19.36
CA ARG A 169 22.53 16.84 -19.86
C ARG A 169 22.78 16.85 -21.35
N ALA A 170 21.73 17.06 -22.14
CA ALA A 170 21.85 17.31 -23.57
C ALA A 170 22.78 18.52 -23.75
N ALA A 171 23.98 18.27 -24.25
CA ALA A 171 24.85 19.32 -24.74
C ALA A 171 24.18 19.87 -26.01
N THR A 172 23.59 21.06 -25.89
CA THR A 172 23.23 21.90 -27.03
C THR A 172 24.51 22.16 -27.81
N LYS A 173 24.73 21.37 -28.86
CA LYS A 173 25.81 21.60 -29.82
C LYS A 173 25.39 22.80 -30.65
N GLU A 174 25.91 23.98 -30.30
CA GLU A 174 25.98 25.09 -31.25
C GLU A 174 26.74 24.59 -32.48
N ILE A 175 26.00 24.36 -33.57
CA ILE A 175 26.58 24.13 -34.88
C ILE A 175 26.94 25.51 -35.40
N SER A 176 28.18 25.94 -35.12
CA SER A 176 28.80 27.04 -35.84
C SER A 176 28.95 26.60 -37.30
N ASN A 177 28.29 27.32 -38.20
CA ASN A 177 28.33 27.06 -39.64
C ASN A 177 29.33 28.05 -40.26
N PRO A 178 30.51 27.62 -40.74
CA PRO A 178 31.45 28.53 -41.38
C PRO A 178 31.19 28.60 -42.89
N ASN A 179 31.17 29.84 -43.40
CA ASN A 179 31.27 30.26 -44.80
C ASN A 179 30.07 30.03 -45.74
N LYS A 180 29.37 31.13 -46.06
CA LYS A 180 29.27 31.60 -47.44
C LYS A 180 29.12 33.13 -47.53
N ILE A 181 30.16 33.72 -48.10
CA ILE A 181 30.32 35.11 -48.54
C ILE A 181 29.26 35.47 -49.59
N ARG A 182 28.70 36.70 -49.54
CA ARG A 182 28.49 37.57 -50.72
C ARG A 182 28.21 39.04 -50.36
N LYS A 183 29.27 39.84 -50.56
CA LYS A 183 29.40 41.22 -51.05
C LYS A 183 28.13 42.09 -51.26
N THR A 184 28.15 43.21 -50.53
CA THR A 184 27.99 44.64 -50.92
C THR A 184 26.78 45.12 -51.72
N SER A 185 26.09 46.12 -51.14
CA SER A 185 25.53 47.26 -51.88
C SER A 185 25.67 48.55 -51.06
N ARG A 186 26.68 49.38 -51.39
CA ARG A 186 26.58 50.82 -51.65
C ARG A 186 27.96 51.36 -51.99
#